data_AF-A0A2R4FNC3-F1
#
_entry.id   AF-A0A2R4FNC3-F1
#
_cell.length_a   1.000
_cell.length_b   1.000
_cell.length_c   1.000
_cell.angle_alpha   90.00
_cell.angle_beta   90.00
_cell.angle_gamma   90.00
#
_symmetry.space_group_name_H-M   'P 1'
#
loop_
_entity.id
_entity.type
_entity.pdbx_description
1 polymer ?
#
loop_
_entity_poly.entity_id
_entity_poly.type
_entity_poly.pdbx_seq_one_letter_code
_entity_poly.pdbx_strand_id
1 'polypeptide(L)'
;MTQSPAVRATGPGRPVRVGERAARVLTTEMARHHGPKTTLLVGVTTDSSVLAAAVDALLPGDVLTVVPADALGADQLREHVTALGQWTAQRVRVADSLADADPADVVIAAEPLAGSAEETRSALDGLGKYLTDGGVLSVLVPALPGRAPGAVGELERQSALFGVGSDLVLVNQPPVRAHRLRFTPAEVSVAARLAPAHRTSSIPLTRGMHIDSNGVAAAGIALGLAALTRVTRPKSRLWLLPALAAGPVAAFFRDPERDIPDDESAVVAAADGQVLSVQRLRDERFGDGEFLRVAVFLSVLDVHVNRAPVAGKVVDYFVADGGFAAAMKPDAEHNVAAYTVLDTEHGTVVVAQRTGLIARRIVQRAPIGALLARGERFGLIRFGSRTDVYLPADAAEPVVGPGERVIGGSSVIARWR
;
A
#
# COMPACT_ATOMS: atom_id res chain seq x y z
N MET A 1 -28.51 5.06 -30.20
CA MET A 1 -29.00 5.31 -28.83
C MET A 1 -28.17 4.45 -27.89
N THR A 2 -27.01 4.97 -27.53
CA THR A 2 -26.00 4.34 -26.67
C THR A 2 -26.36 4.66 -25.22
N GLN A 3 -26.82 3.67 -24.47
CA GLN A 3 -26.95 3.80 -23.02
C GLN A 3 -25.53 3.90 -22.44
N SER A 4 -25.26 5.00 -21.72
CA SER A 4 -24.13 5.12 -20.79
C SER A 4 -24.03 3.85 -19.94
N PRO A 5 -22.82 3.34 -19.60
CA PRO A 5 -22.67 2.30 -18.60
C PRO A 5 -23.04 2.90 -17.24
N ALA A 6 -24.33 2.97 -16.96
CA ALA A 6 -24.85 3.38 -15.68
C ALA A 6 -24.40 2.33 -14.66
N VAL A 7 -23.41 2.68 -13.84
CA VAL A 7 -23.10 1.95 -12.61
C VAL A 7 -24.25 2.20 -11.64
N ARG A 8 -25.39 1.54 -11.84
CA ARG A 8 -26.48 1.46 -10.85
C ARG A 8 -27.03 0.06 -10.82
N ALA A 9 -26.51 -0.75 -9.91
CA ALA A 9 -27.17 -1.97 -9.46
C ALA A 9 -27.90 -1.68 -8.14
N THR A 10 -29.22 -1.59 -8.21
CA THR A 10 -30.13 -1.54 -7.07
C THR A 10 -30.22 -2.92 -6.41
N GLY A 11 -29.30 -3.22 -5.48
CA GLY A 11 -29.44 -4.33 -4.52
C GLY A 11 -30.28 -3.91 -3.29
N PRO A 12 -30.80 -4.87 -2.49
CA PRO A 12 -31.76 -4.61 -1.41
C PRO A 12 -31.13 -4.02 -0.12
N GLY A 13 -30.08 -3.20 -0.25
CA GLY A 13 -29.40 -2.58 0.88
C GLY A 13 -29.15 -1.10 0.64
N ARG A 14 -29.23 -0.29 1.71
CA ARG A 14 -28.94 1.16 1.69
C ARG A 14 -27.62 1.42 0.93
N PRO A 15 -27.56 2.35 -0.06
CA PRO A 15 -26.36 2.56 -0.86
C PRO A 15 -25.12 2.78 0.00
N VAL A 16 -23.99 2.19 -0.40
CA VAL A 16 -22.72 2.31 0.32
C VAL A 16 -22.18 3.72 0.10
N ARG A 17 -22.23 4.55 1.13
CA ARG A 17 -21.61 5.88 1.08
C ARG A 17 -20.11 5.77 1.33
N VAL A 18 -19.34 6.47 0.51
CA VAL A 18 -17.89 6.58 0.64
C VAL A 18 -17.58 7.75 1.56
N GLY A 19 -17.09 7.48 2.77
CA GLY A 19 -16.65 8.52 3.69
C GLY A 19 -15.23 9.02 3.36
N GLU A 20 -14.82 10.12 4.00
CA GLU A 20 -13.53 10.79 3.77
C GLU A 20 -12.31 9.85 3.81
N ARG A 21 -12.26 8.92 4.77
CA ARG A 21 -11.14 7.96 4.86
C ARG A 21 -11.09 7.01 3.67
N ALA A 22 -12.25 6.53 3.20
CA ALA A 22 -12.32 5.68 2.02
C ALA A 22 -11.97 6.46 0.75
N ALA A 23 -12.41 7.72 0.66
CA ALA A 23 -12.06 8.62 -0.42
C ALA A 23 -10.54 8.90 -0.51
N ARG A 24 -9.86 9.12 0.62
CA ARG A 24 -8.38 9.28 0.68
C ARG A 24 -7.63 8.03 0.23
N VAL A 25 -8.13 6.84 0.59
CA VAL A 25 -7.55 5.57 0.08
C VAL A 25 -7.73 5.46 -1.42
N LEU A 26 -8.93 5.75 -1.90
CA LEU A 26 -9.28 5.63 -3.30
C LEU A 26 -8.46 6.58 -4.20
N THR A 27 -8.09 7.75 -3.67
CA THR A 27 -7.27 8.77 -4.32
C THR A 27 -5.77 8.62 -4.02
N THR A 28 -5.33 7.57 -3.32
CA THR A 28 -3.94 7.44 -2.87
C THR A 28 -2.92 7.43 -4.01
N GLU A 29 -3.22 6.76 -5.14
CA GLU A 29 -2.29 6.73 -6.28
C GLU A 29 -2.13 8.10 -6.95
N MET A 30 -3.19 8.91 -6.95
CA MET A 30 -3.12 10.31 -7.36
C MET A 30 -2.27 11.09 -6.34
N ALA A 31 -2.65 11.08 -5.07
CA ALA A 31 -2.02 11.90 -4.03
C ALA A 31 -0.52 11.63 -3.84
N ARG A 32 -0.07 10.40 -4.07
CA ARG A 32 1.33 10.00 -3.89
C ARG A 32 2.23 10.30 -5.09
N HIS A 33 1.70 10.73 -6.24
CA HIS A 33 2.52 11.00 -7.42
C HIS A 33 2.88 12.48 -7.50
N HIS A 34 4.16 12.81 -7.35
CA HIS A 34 4.64 14.20 -7.26
C HIS A 34 4.85 14.90 -8.61
N GLY A 35 4.90 14.15 -9.71
CA GLY A 35 4.95 14.72 -11.06
C GLY A 35 3.56 15.08 -11.61
N PRO A 36 3.52 15.88 -12.69
CA PRO A 36 2.30 16.10 -13.47
C PRO A 36 1.66 14.77 -13.86
N LYS A 37 0.36 14.67 -13.67
CA LYS A 37 -0.42 13.47 -14.00
C LYS A 37 -1.82 13.83 -14.45
N THR A 38 -2.40 12.89 -15.17
CA THR A 38 -3.79 12.94 -15.59
C THR A 38 -4.63 12.01 -14.72
N THR A 39 -5.75 12.51 -14.21
CA THR A 39 -6.70 11.71 -13.41
C THR A 39 -8.07 11.78 -14.05
N LEU A 40 -8.74 10.64 -14.18
CA LEU A 40 -10.13 10.53 -14.58
C LEU A 40 -10.97 10.04 -13.40
N LEU A 41 -11.88 10.86 -12.92
CA LEU A 41 -12.77 10.56 -11.80
C LEU A 41 -14.20 10.38 -12.31
N VAL A 42 -14.74 9.17 -12.18
CA VAL A 42 -16.02 8.77 -12.77
C VAL A 42 -17.08 8.54 -11.70
N GLY A 43 -18.29 9.04 -11.95
CA GLY A 43 -19.47 8.76 -11.14
C GLY A 43 -19.57 9.65 -9.91
N VAL A 44 -19.30 10.95 -10.05
CA VAL A 44 -19.36 11.88 -8.91
C VAL A 44 -20.63 12.72 -8.85
N THR A 45 -20.95 13.14 -7.65
CA THR A 45 -21.92 14.18 -7.32
C THR A 45 -21.20 15.35 -6.64
N THR A 46 -21.89 16.48 -6.48
CA THR A 46 -21.34 17.69 -5.82
C THR A 46 -21.03 17.49 -4.33
N ASP A 47 -21.66 16.51 -3.67
CA ASP A 47 -21.41 16.12 -2.28
C ASP A 47 -20.42 14.95 -2.13
N SER A 48 -19.76 14.53 -3.22
CA SER A 48 -18.84 13.41 -3.22
C SER A 48 -17.58 13.68 -2.40
N SER A 49 -17.37 12.90 -1.34
CA SER A 49 -16.10 12.92 -0.58
C SER A 49 -14.90 12.50 -1.44
N VAL A 50 -15.12 11.73 -2.52
CA VAL A 50 -14.05 11.34 -3.46
C VAL A 50 -13.61 12.54 -4.30
N LEU A 51 -14.57 13.36 -4.76
CA LEU A 51 -14.25 14.61 -5.47
C LEU A 51 -13.45 15.54 -4.56
N ALA A 52 -13.90 15.75 -3.33
CA ALA A 52 -13.17 16.57 -2.36
C ALA A 52 -11.74 16.06 -2.14
N ALA A 53 -11.57 14.75 -1.91
CA ALA A 53 -10.25 14.15 -1.72
C ALA A 53 -9.36 14.25 -2.98
N ALA A 54 -9.93 14.15 -4.18
CA ALA A 54 -9.19 14.31 -5.43
C ALA A 54 -8.74 15.76 -5.64
N VAL A 55 -9.62 16.74 -5.37
CA VAL A 55 -9.27 18.16 -5.44
C VAL A 55 -8.19 18.51 -4.41
N ASP A 56 -8.30 18.02 -3.18
CA ASP A 56 -7.28 18.20 -2.13
C ASP A 56 -5.91 17.61 -2.52
N ALA A 57 -5.90 16.58 -3.38
CA ALA A 57 -4.70 15.89 -3.83
C ALA A 57 -4.04 16.51 -5.08
N LEU A 58 -4.64 17.54 -5.68
CA LEU A 58 -4.11 18.18 -6.88
C LEU A 58 -2.80 18.93 -6.59
N LEU A 59 -1.82 18.72 -7.46
CA LEU A 59 -0.54 19.41 -7.49
C LEU A 59 -0.42 20.32 -8.73
N PRO A 60 0.55 21.25 -8.75
CA PRO A 60 0.86 22.02 -9.96
C PRO A 60 1.19 21.10 -11.15
N GLY A 61 0.50 21.29 -12.28
CA GLY A 61 0.68 20.49 -13.50
C GLY A 61 -0.29 19.33 -13.65
N ASP A 62 -1.06 19.00 -12.61
CA ASP A 62 -2.09 17.96 -12.69
C ASP A 62 -3.30 18.40 -13.52
N VAL A 63 -3.92 17.43 -14.19
CA VAL A 63 -5.21 17.59 -14.86
C VAL A 63 -6.18 16.54 -14.32
N LEU A 64 -7.32 16.99 -13.80
CA LEU A 64 -8.40 16.13 -13.31
C LEU A 64 -9.62 16.27 -14.21
N THR A 65 -9.95 15.22 -14.94
CA THR A 65 -11.22 15.12 -15.67
C THR A 65 -12.25 14.43 -14.79
N VAL A 66 -13.43 15.02 -14.68
CA VAL A 66 -14.50 14.55 -13.81
C VAL A 66 -15.74 14.26 -14.64
N VAL A 67 -16.31 13.06 -14.48
CA VAL A 67 -17.52 12.61 -15.15
C VAL A 67 -18.64 12.47 -14.11
N PRO A 68 -19.79 13.14 -14.27
CA PRO A 68 -20.87 13.10 -13.30
C PRO A 68 -21.53 11.72 -13.23
N ALA A 69 -22.16 11.40 -12.09
CA ALA A 69 -22.92 10.18 -11.89
C ALA A 69 -24.20 10.11 -12.75
N ASP A 70 -24.75 11.27 -13.11
CA ASP A 70 -25.88 11.39 -14.03
C ASP A 70 -25.66 12.55 -15.03
N ALA A 71 -26.30 12.45 -16.19
CA ALA A 71 -26.14 13.44 -17.27
C ALA A 71 -26.71 14.82 -16.91
N LEU A 72 -27.59 14.90 -15.90
CA LEU A 72 -28.19 16.16 -15.44
C LEU A 72 -27.29 16.90 -14.44
N GLY A 73 -26.27 16.24 -13.90
CA GLY A 73 -25.36 16.78 -12.91
C GLY A 73 -24.14 17.51 -13.48
N ALA A 74 -23.90 17.48 -14.80
CA ALA A 74 -22.71 18.09 -15.40
C ALA A 74 -22.61 19.60 -15.13
N ASP A 75 -23.71 20.34 -15.34
CA ASP A 75 -23.72 21.79 -15.14
C ASP A 75 -23.60 22.18 -13.66
N GLN A 76 -24.30 21.46 -12.77
CA GLN A 76 -24.17 21.66 -11.32
C GLN A 76 -22.74 21.40 -10.85
N LEU A 77 -22.08 20.40 -11.43
CA LEU A 77 -20.71 20.05 -11.11
C LEU A 77 -19.72 21.11 -11.64
N ARG A 78 -19.95 21.68 -12.83
CA ARG A 78 -19.17 22.81 -13.36
C ARG A 78 -19.26 24.04 -12.47
N GLU A 79 -20.48 24.38 -12.05
CA GLU A 79 -20.72 25.48 -11.12
C GLU A 79 -20.01 25.24 -9.78
N HIS A 80 -20.13 24.02 -9.24
CA HIS A 80 -19.45 23.63 -8.00
C HIS A 80 -17.93 23.74 -8.12
N VAL A 81 -17.33 23.17 -9.17
CA VAL A 81 -15.87 23.25 -9.43
C VAL A 81 -15.41 24.70 -9.57
N THR A 82 -16.19 25.54 -10.24
CA THR A 82 -15.88 26.97 -10.38
C THR A 82 -15.94 27.69 -9.03
N ALA A 83 -16.90 27.34 -8.17
CA ALA A 83 -17.04 27.89 -6.83
C ALA A 83 -15.90 27.49 -5.87
N LEU A 84 -15.19 26.39 -6.14
CA LEU A 84 -13.98 25.99 -5.39
C LEU A 84 -12.78 26.91 -5.65
N GLY A 85 -12.86 27.81 -6.63
CA GLY A 85 -11.88 28.85 -6.90
C GLY A 85 -11.08 28.65 -8.19
N GLN A 86 -10.37 29.71 -8.60
CA GLN A 86 -9.67 29.76 -9.90
C GLN A 86 -8.59 28.68 -10.05
N TRP A 87 -7.88 28.35 -8.97
CA TRP A 87 -6.83 27.32 -9.01
C TRP A 87 -7.38 25.94 -9.41
N THR A 88 -8.54 25.57 -8.84
CA THR A 88 -9.25 24.32 -9.12
C THR A 88 -9.85 24.36 -10.53
N ALA A 89 -10.54 25.45 -10.88
CA ALA A 89 -11.20 25.60 -12.17
C ALA A 89 -10.24 25.50 -13.37
N GLN A 90 -8.97 25.85 -13.20
CA GLN A 90 -7.94 25.70 -14.25
C GLN A 90 -7.43 24.26 -14.44
N ARG A 91 -7.67 23.38 -13.47
CA ARG A 91 -7.12 22.00 -13.45
C ARG A 91 -8.20 20.93 -13.54
N VAL A 92 -9.42 21.28 -13.19
CA VAL A 92 -10.56 20.36 -13.17
C VAL A 92 -11.44 20.60 -14.39
N ARG A 93 -11.49 19.63 -15.29
CA ARG A 93 -12.39 19.60 -16.45
C ARG A 93 -13.60 18.74 -16.12
N VAL A 94 -14.80 19.25 -16.38
CA VAL A 94 -16.04 18.46 -16.26
C VAL A 94 -16.48 18.00 -17.65
N ALA A 95 -16.46 16.68 -17.87
CA ALA A 95 -16.93 16.05 -19.09
C ALA A 95 -18.42 15.69 -18.96
N ASP A 96 -19.20 15.84 -20.03
CA ASP A 96 -20.64 15.51 -20.01
C ASP A 96 -20.88 14.00 -19.91
N SER A 97 -20.00 13.22 -20.52
CA SER A 97 -20.04 11.76 -20.45
C SER A 97 -18.63 11.17 -20.40
N LEU A 98 -18.55 9.87 -20.09
CA LEU A 98 -17.29 9.13 -20.15
C LEU A 98 -16.68 9.11 -21.56
N ALA A 99 -17.52 9.19 -22.62
CA ALA A 99 -17.05 9.20 -24.00
C ALA A 99 -16.30 10.49 -24.39
N ASP A 100 -16.48 11.57 -23.62
CA ASP A 100 -15.82 12.85 -23.85
C ASP A 100 -14.51 13.00 -23.04
N ALA A 101 -14.13 11.95 -22.30
CA ALA A 101 -12.94 11.92 -21.47
C ALA A 101 -11.74 11.33 -22.22
N ASP A 102 -10.57 11.92 -21.99
CA ASP A 102 -9.30 11.41 -22.47
C ASP A 102 -8.75 10.31 -21.52
N PRO A 103 -7.92 9.38 -22.02
CA PRO A 103 -7.22 8.42 -21.16
C PRO A 103 -6.36 9.12 -20.10
N ALA A 104 -6.25 8.49 -18.93
CA ALA A 104 -5.59 9.04 -17.76
C ALA A 104 -4.64 8.04 -17.06
N ASP A 105 -3.65 8.57 -16.37
CA ASP A 105 -2.69 7.79 -15.57
C ASP A 105 -3.35 7.14 -14.35
N VAL A 106 -4.36 7.82 -13.79
CA VAL A 106 -5.15 7.31 -12.67
C VAL A 106 -6.63 7.42 -13.02
N VAL A 107 -7.32 6.28 -13.08
CA VAL A 107 -8.79 6.24 -13.23
C VAL A 107 -9.40 5.84 -11.90
N ILE A 108 -10.42 6.56 -11.45
CA ILE A 108 -11.08 6.36 -10.17
C ILE A 108 -12.59 6.22 -10.37
N ALA A 109 -13.16 5.10 -9.92
CA ALA A 109 -14.61 4.96 -9.80
C ALA A 109 -15.05 5.45 -8.40
N ALA A 110 -15.75 6.58 -8.34
CA ALA A 110 -16.14 7.20 -7.08
C ALA A 110 -17.20 6.38 -6.32
N GLU A 111 -18.07 5.68 -7.05
CA GLU A 111 -19.11 4.82 -6.48
C GLU A 111 -18.62 3.37 -6.29
N PRO A 112 -18.92 2.73 -5.15
CA PRO A 112 -18.59 1.33 -4.95
C PRO A 112 -19.33 0.41 -5.92
N LEU A 113 -18.60 -0.55 -6.51
CA LEU A 113 -19.16 -1.59 -7.36
C LEU A 113 -19.98 -2.55 -6.49
N ALA A 114 -21.29 -2.64 -6.77
CA ALA A 114 -22.24 -3.44 -6.00
C ALA A 114 -23.07 -4.42 -6.85
N GLY A 115 -22.77 -4.51 -8.15
CA GLY A 115 -23.53 -5.30 -9.11
C GLY A 115 -23.19 -6.79 -9.16
N SER A 116 -23.67 -7.44 -10.22
CA SER A 116 -23.31 -8.81 -10.58
C SER A 116 -21.85 -8.91 -11.01
N ALA A 117 -21.32 -10.14 -11.12
CA ALA A 117 -19.96 -10.35 -11.62
C ALA A 117 -19.79 -9.88 -13.08
N GLU A 118 -20.83 -10.02 -13.91
CA GLU A 118 -20.81 -9.59 -15.31
C GLU A 118 -20.85 -8.07 -15.44
N GLU A 119 -21.70 -7.41 -14.64
CA GLU A 119 -21.75 -5.94 -14.57
C GLU A 119 -20.43 -5.36 -14.09
N THR A 120 -19.82 -5.95 -13.05
CA THR A 120 -18.51 -5.52 -12.55
C THR A 120 -17.44 -5.70 -13.62
N ARG A 121 -17.39 -6.84 -14.31
CA ARG A 121 -16.41 -7.06 -15.39
C ARG A 121 -16.58 -6.03 -16.50
N SER A 122 -17.81 -5.82 -16.98
CA SER A 122 -18.12 -4.83 -18.01
C SER A 122 -17.71 -3.42 -17.58
N ALA A 123 -17.94 -3.05 -16.31
CA ALA A 123 -17.50 -1.77 -15.77
C ALA A 123 -15.97 -1.63 -15.76
N LEU A 124 -15.23 -2.67 -15.34
CA LEU A 124 -13.77 -2.66 -15.34
C LEU A 124 -13.20 -2.60 -16.75
N ASP A 125 -13.73 -3.38 -17.69
CA ASP A 125 -13.31 -3.36 -19.09
C ASP A 125 -13.63 -2.01 -19.75
N GLY A 126 -14.75 -1.39 -19.38
CA GLY A 126 -15.14 -0.07 -19.83
C GLY A 126 -14.20 1.02 -19.33
N LEU A 127 -13.90 1.03 -18.02
CA LEU A 127 -13.00 2.00 -17.39
C LEU A 127 -11.54 1.78 -17.79
N GLY A 128 -11.12 0.53 -17.98
CA GLY A 128 -9.76 0.16 -18.37
C GLY A 128 -9.33 0.72 -19.73
N LYS A 129 -10.28 1.00 -20.62
CA LYS A 129 -10.02 1.66 -21.93
C LYS A 129 -9.54 3.11 -21.79
N TYR A 130 -9.78 3.73 -20.65
CA TYR A 130 -9.37 5.10 -20.35
C TYR A 130 -8.11 5.14 -19.48
N LEU A 131 -7.37 4.03 -19.36
CA LEU A 131 -6.06 4.03 -18.74
C LEU A 131 -4.98 4.29 -19.79
N THR A 132 -4.02 5.13 -19.45
CA THR A 132 -2.73 5.18 -20.14
C THR A 132 -1.90 3.93 -19.82
N ASP A 133 -0.82 3.70 -20.58
CA ASP A 133 0.10 2.59 -20.32
C ASP A 133 0.74 2.73 -18.94
N GLY A 134 0.68 1.65 -18.15
CA GLY A 134 1.13 1.64 -16.76
C GLY A 134 0.17 2.32 -15.77
N GLY A 135 -0.95 2.86 -16.25
CA GLY A 135 -1.96 3.52 -15.43
C GLY A 135 -2.64 2.61 -14.41
N VAL A 136 -3.29 3.23 -13.42
CA VAL A 136 -3.97 2.50 -12.32
C VAL A 136 -5.46 2.83 -12.25
N LEU A 137 -6.28 1.78 -12.23
CA LEU A 137 -7.71 1.87 -11.92
C LEU A 137 -7.94 1.60 -10.43
N SER A 138 -8.53 2.56 -9.73
CA SER A 138 -8.90 2.47 -8.32
C SER A 138 -10.40 2.35 -8.16
N VAL A 139 -10.85 1.27 -7.52
CA VAL A 139 -12.28 0.92 -7.36
C VAL A 139 -12.57 0.47 -5.94
N LEU A 140 -13.83 0.64 -5.50
CA LEU A 140 -14.32 0.18 -4.20
C LEU A 140 -15.31 -0.97 -4.36
N VAL A 141 -15.29 -1.90 -3.41
CA VAL A 141 -16.37 -2.86 -3.17
C VAL A 141 -16.77 -2.87 -1.70
N PRO A 142 -18.02 -3.22 -1.35
CA PRO A 142 -18.40 -3.49 0.02
C PRO A 142 -17.53 -4.63 0.60
N ALA A 143 -17.10 -4.50 1.86
CA ALA A 143 -16.30 -5.52 2.54
C ALA A 143 -17.11 -6.36 3.54
N LEU A 144 -18.41 -6.07 3.70
CA LEU A 144 -19.29 -6.81 4.61
C LEU A 144 -19.69 -8.16 3.96
N PRO A 145 -19.60 -9.29 4.69
CA PRO A 145 -19.99 -10.60 4.17
C PRO A 145 -21.41 -10.61 3.61
N GLY A 146 -21.61 -11.29 2.47
CA GLY A 146 -22.90 -11.44 1.81
C GLY A 146 -23.39 -10.21 1.04
N ARG A 147 -22.64 -9.10 1.06
CA ARG A 147 -23.00 -7.87 0.36
C ARG A 147 -22.31 -7.78 -1.00
N ALA A 148 -23.09 -7.61 -2.06
CA ALA A 148 -22.60 -7.58 -3.45
C ALA A 148 -21.64 -8.73 -3.80
N PRO A 149 -22.02 -10.00 -3.55
CA PRO A 149 -21.12 -11.14 -3.70
C PRO A 149 -20.59 -11.30 -5.14
N GLY A 150 -21.37 -10.89 -6.15
CA GLY A 150 -20.94 -10.87 -7.55
C GLY A 150 -19.77 -9.92 -7.79
N ALA A 151 -19.94 -8.64 -7.41
CA ALA A 151 -18.89 -7.63 -7.53
C ALA A 151 -17.64 -7.96 -6.72
N VAL A 152 -17.79 -8.41 -5.46
CA VAL A 152 -16.67 -8.80 -4.60
C VAL A 152 -15.89 -9.95 -5.22
N GLY A 153 -16.57 -11.03 -5.64
CA GLY A 153 -15.91 -12.19 -6.22
C GLY A 153 -15.23 -11.91 -7.56
N GLU A 154 -15.81 -11.04 -8.39
CA GLU A 154 -15.13 -10.61 -9.63
C GLU A 154 -13.91 -9.72 -9.33
N LEU A 155 -14.00 -8.76 -8.40
CA LEU A 155 -12.83 -7.95 -8.03
C LEU A 155 -11.71 -8.76 -7.39
N GLU A 156 -12.02 -9.77 -6.58
CA GLU A 156 -11.00 -10.66 -6.03
C GLU A 156 -10.25 -11.40 -7.14
N ARG A 157 -10.97 -11.90 -8.17
CA ARG A 157 -10.34 -12.50 -9.35
C ARG A 157 -9.45 -11.52 -10.10
N GLN A 158 -9.97 -10.33 -10.42
CA GLN A 158 -9.22 -9.31 -11.15
C GLN A 158 -8.01 -8.82 -10.37
N SER A 159 -8.14 -8.68 -9.04
CA SER A 159 -7.05 -8.31 -8.14
C SER A 159 -5.98 -9.40 -8.02
N ALA A 160 -6.30 -10.67 -8.25
CA ALA A 160 -5.31 -11.74 -8.28
C ALA A 160 -4.46 -11.70 -9.56
N LEU A 161 -5.00 -11.18 -10.66
CA LEU A 161 -4.33 -11.11 -11.96
C LEU A 161 -3.61 -9.77 -12.18
N PHE A 162 -4.26 -8.67 -11.82
CA PHE A 162 -3.85 -7.30 -12.16
C PHE A 162 -3.73 -6.40 -10.93
N GLY A 163 -3.88 -6.95 -9.72
CA GLY A 163 -3.91 -6.17 -8.50
C GLY A 163 -2.52 -5.67 -8.12
N VAL A 164 -2.37 -4.35 -8.05
CA VAL A 164 -1.16 -3.67 -7.59
C VAL A 164 -1.28 -3.10 -6.18
N GLY A 165 -2.43 -3.28 -5.54
CA GLY A 165 -2.63 -3.02 -4.12
C GLY A 165 -4.10 -3.17 -3.69
N SER A 166 -4.32 -3.48 -2.41
CA SER A 166 -5.66 -3.53 -1.82
C SER A 166 -5.63 -3.06 -0.38
N ASP A 167 -6.60 -2.23 -0.01
CA ASP A 167 -6.72 -1.65 1.33
C ASP A 167 -8.14 -1.82 1.87
N LEU A 168 -8.25 -2.30 3.11
CA LEU A 168 -9.52 -2.45 3.81
C LEU A 168 -9.78 -1.24 4.70
N VAL A 169 -10.92 -0.58 4.50
CA VAL A 169 -11.34 0.59 5.27
C VAL A 169 -12.49 0.19 6.21
N LEU A 170 -12.13 -0.43 7.33
CA LEU A 170 -13.08 -0.94 8.34
C LEU A 170 -13.97 0.15 8.96
N VAL A 171 -13.46 1.37 9.02
CA VAL A 171 -14.13 2.52 9.65
C VAL A 171 -15.18 3.16 8.74
N ASN A 172 -15.20 2.81 7.44
CA ASN A 172 -16.28 3.24 6.56
C ASN A 172 -17.58 2.55 6.98
N GLN A 173 -18.73 3.22 6.82
CA GLN A 173 -20.03 2.69 7.21
C GLN A 173 -20.95 2.60 5.98
N PRO A 174 -21.15 1.40 5.39
CA PRO A 174 -20.55 0.11 5.77
C PRO A 174 -19.07 -0.03 5.34
N PRO A 175 -18.30 -0.99 5.89
CA PRO A 175 -16.91 -1.20 5.52
C PRO A 175 -16.74 -1.44 4.02
N VAL A 176 -15.65 -0.91 3.46
CA VAL A 176 -15.30 -1.05 2.04
C VAL A 176 -13.87 -1.51 1.87
N ARG A 177 -13.59 -2.14 0.72
CA ARG A 177 -12.25 -2.50 0.29
C ARG A 177 -11.94 -1.76 -1.02
N ALA A 178 -10.81 -1.08 -1.04
CA ALA A 178 -10.25 -0.49 -2.25
C ALA A 178 -9.35 -1.51 -2.94
N HIS A 179 -9.48 -1.59 -4.26
CA HIS A 179 -8.57 -2.33 -5.13
C HIS A 179 -7.94 -1.37 -6.12
N ARG A 180 -6.66 -1.57 -6.38
CA ARG A 180 -5.90 -0.90 -7.44
C ARG A 180 -5.49 -1.94 -8.45
N LEU A 181 -5.92 -1.72 -9.69
CA LEU A 181 -5.71 -2.63 -10.80
C LEU A 181 -4.84 -1.94 -11.85
N ARG A 182 -3.89 -2.68 -12.43
CA ARG A 182 -3.03 -2.23 -13.52
C ARG A 182 -2.98 -3.32 -14.57
N PHE A 183 -3.46 -3.01 -15.78
CA PHE A 183 -3.59 -3.99 -16.85
C PHE A 183 -2.38 -4.03 -17.78
N THR A 184 -1.59 -2.96 -17.82
CA THR A 184 -0.34 -2.87 -18.60
C THR A 184 0.84 -2.58 -17.67
N PRO A 185 2.05 -3.13 -17.92
CA PRO A 185 3.21 -2.88 -17.08
C PRO A 185 3.55 -1.39 -16.99
N ALA A 186 3.93 -0.94 -15.79
CA ALA A 186 4.43 0.42 -15.60
C ALA A 186 5.94 0.52 -15.82
N GLU A 187 6.36 1.67 -16.33
CA GLU A 187 7.76 2.09 -16.39
C GLU A 187 8.33 2.26 -14.97
N VAL A 188 9.57 1.81 -14.79
CA VAL A 188 10.24 1.83 -13.48
C VAL A 188 10.46 3.27 -12.99
N SER A 189 10.72 4.20 -13.91
CA SER A 189 10.95 5.62 -13.63
C SER A 189 9.77 6.31 -12.95
N VAL A 190 8.55 5.77 -13.08
CA VAL A 190 7.38 6.27 -12.36
C VAL A 190 7.56 6.12 -10.85
N ALA A 191 8.18 5.01 -10.39
CA ALA A 191 8.37 4.74 -8.97
C ALA A 191 9.22 5.81 -8.26
N ALA A 192 10.22 6.36 -8.95
CA ALA A 192 11.10 7.41 -8.41
C ALA A 192 10.34 8.72 -8.09
N ARG A 193 9.19 8.94 -8.73
CA ARG A 193 8.33 10.12 -8.52
C ARG A 193 7.23 9.91 -7.48
N LEU A 194 7.15 8.73 -6.89
CA LEU A 194 6.13 8.40 -5.89
C LEU A 194 6.62 8.77 -4.49
N ALA A 195 5.74 9.37 -3.71
CA ALA A 195 5.81 9.32 -2.26
C ALA A 195 5.35 7.95 -1.74
N PRO A 196 5.80 7.57 -0.53
CA PRO A 196 5.25 6.43 0.18
C PRO A 196 3.72 6.49 0.27
N ALA A 197 3.06 5.41 -0.14
CA ALA A 197 1.61 5.31 -0.03
C ALA A 197 1.15 5.43 1.44
N HIS A 198 0.06 6.18 1.64
CA HIS A 198 -0.66 6.18 2.91
C HIS A 198 -1.33 4.82 3.12
N ARG A 199 -1.15 4.21 4.30
CA ARG A 199 -1.66 2.86 4.59
C ARG A 199 -2.73 2.90 5.67
N THR A 200 -3.96 2.60 5.28
CA THR A 200 -5.10 2.48 6.23
C THR A 200 -5.02 1.27 7.13
N SER A 201 -4.17 0.30 6.80
CA SER A 201 -3.83 -0.77 7.73
C SER A 201 -3.11 -0.26 8.98
N SER A 202 -2.62 0.98 9.00
CA SER A 202 -1.94 1.56 10.16
C SER A 202 -2.88 2.55 10.87
N ILE A 203 -3.18 2.33 12.15
CA ILE A 203 -4.07 3.20 12.93
C ILE A 203 -3.23 4.23 13.68
N PRO A 204 -3.49 5.54 13.52
CA PRO A 204 -2.75 6.57 14.24
C PRO A 204 -3.03 6.48 15.74
N LEU A 205 -1.97 6.43 16.55
CA LEU A 205 -2.01 6.52 18.00
C LEU A 205 -1.67 7.93 18.48
N THR A 206 -0.66 8.55 17.85
CA THR A 206 -0.28 9.96 18.02
C THR A 206 0.03 10.55 16.65
N ARG A 207 0.48 11.82 16.58
CA ARG A 207 0.84 12.46 15.30
C ARG A 207 1.93 11.74 14.52
N GLY A 208 2.91 11.12 15.19
CA GLY A 208 4.06 10.46 14.54
C GLY A 208 4.17 8.97 14.85
N MET A 209 3.17 8.38 15.50
CA MET A 209 3.18 6.96 15.88
C MET A 209 1.87 6.30 15.50
N HIS A 210 1.98 5.25 14.70
CA HIS A 210 0.84 4.42 14.34
C HIS A 210 1.02 3.00 14.92
N ILE A 211 -0.05 2.21 14.85
CA ILE A 211 -0.03 0.78 15.13
C ILE A 211 -0.49 0.03 13.89
N ASP A 212 0.30 -0.94 13.47
CA ASP A 212 -0.05 -1.82 12.37
C ASP A 212 -1.33 -2.63 12.67
N SER A 213 -2.14 -2.92 11.65
CA SER A 213 -3.42 -3.64 11.79
C SER A 213 -3.27 -5.00 12.46
N ASN A 214 -2.13 -5.67 12.29
CA ASN A 214 -1.84 -6.92 13.00
C ASN A 214 -1.75 -6.70 14.51
N GLY A 215 -1.21 -5.56 14.93
CA GLY A 215 -1.17 -5.13 16.33
C GLY A 215 -2.53 -4.75 16.87
N VAL A 216 -3.34 -4.04 16.09
CA VAL A 216 -4.72 -3.70 16.47
C VAL A 216 -5.55 -4.96 16.68
N ALA A 217 -5.47 -5.93 15.77
CA ALA A 217 -6.15 -7.21 15.90
C ALA A 217 -5.66 -7.98 17.14
N ALA A 218 -4.35 -8.05 17.36
CA ALA A 218 -3.78 -8.72 18.52
C ALA A 218 -4.17 -8.06 19.85
N ALA A 219 -4.18 -6.73 19.92
CA ALA A 219 -4.62 -5.97 21.08
C ALA A 219 -6.11 -6.17 21.36
N GLY A 220 -6.96 -6.16 20.32
CA GLY A 220 -8.39 -6.43 20.44
C GLY A 220 -8.67 -7.83 21.00
N ILE A 221 -7.95 -8.85 20.50
CA ILE A 221 -8.03 -10.22 21.02
C ILE A 221 -7.63 -10.25 22.50
N ALA A 222 -6.48 -9.65 22.87
CA ALA A 222 -5.99 -9.63 24.25
C ALA A 222 -6.99 -8.95 25.20
N LEU A 223 -7.54 -7.78 24.82
CA LEU A 223 -8.54 -7.08 25.62
C LEU A 223 -9.86 -7.85 25.72
N GLY A 224 -10.29 -8.52 24.65
CA GLY A 224 -11.46 -9.40 24.65
C GLY A 224 -11.29 -10.58 25.62
N LEU A 225 -10.13 -11.25 25.60
CA LEU A 225 -9.77 -12.30 26.56
C LEU A 225 -9.72 -11.78 28.00
N ALA A 226 -9.20 -10.57 28.21
CA ALA A 226 -9.20 -9.93 29.54
C ALA A 226 -10.62 -9.69 30.05
N ALA A 227 -11.49 -9.10 29.21
CA ALA A 227 -12.89 -8.86 29.54
C ALA A 227 -13.64 -10.17 29.84
N LEU A 228 -13.47 -11.20 28.99
CA LEU A 228 -14.09 -12.50 29.20
C LEU A 228 -13.60 -13.16 30.51
N THR A 229 -12.31 -13.09 30.80
CA THR A 229 -11.75 -13.63 32.05
C THR A 229 -12.27 -12.88 33.27
N ARG A 230 -12.43 -11.55 33.16
CA ARG A 230 -13.00 -10.72 34.23
C ARG A 230 -14.47 -11.07 34.50
N VAL A 231 -15.25 -11.32 33.46
CA VAL A 231 -16.67 -11.71 33.57
C VAL A 231 -16.83 -13.12 34.13
N THR A 232 -16.05 -14.08 33.63
CA THR A 232 -16.15 -15.50 34.04
C THR A 232 -15.53 -15.79 35.41
N ARG A 233 -14.51 -15.02 35.83
CA ARG A 233 -13.79 -15.20 37.10
C ARG A 233 -13.55 -13.85 37.81
N PRO A 234 -14.60 -13.17 38.32
CA PRO A 234 -14.50 -11.80 38.82
C PRO A 234 -13.61 -11.62 40.05
N LYS A 235 -13.44 -12.66 40.87
CA LYS A 235 -12.53 -12.64 42.04
C LYS A 235 -11.07 -12.92 41.67
N SER A 236 -10.81 -13.45 40.49
CA SER A 236 -9.46 -13.77 40.04
C SER A 236 -8.77 -12.55 39.44
N ARG A 237 -7.44 -12.43 39.64
CA ARG A 237 -6.60 -11.43 38.99
C ARG A 237 -6.05 -11.89 37.63
N LEU A 238 -6.42 -13.09 37.15
CA LEU A 238 -5.92 -13.65 35.89
C LEU A 238 -6.21 -12.79 34.65
N TRP A 239 -7.26 -11.96 34.68
CA TRP A 239 -7.58 -11.03 33.59
C TRP A 239 -6.48 -9.96 33.38
N LEU A 240 -5.64 -9.69 34.38
CA LEU A 240 -4.53 -8.74 34.28
C LEU A 240 -3.47 -9.22 33.30
N LEU A 241 -3.25 -10.53 33.15
CA LEU A 241 -2.22 -11.05 32.24
C LEU A 241 -2.47 -10.64 30.77
N PRO A 242 -3.63 -10.95 30.15
CA PRO A 242 -3.90 -10.51 28.79
C PRO A 242 -4.07 -8.99 28.68
N ALA A 243 -4.56 -8.31 29.73
CA ALA A 243 -4.67 -6.84 29.73
C ALA A 243 -3.27 -6.17 29.68
N LEU A 244 -2.32 -6.65 30.50
CA LEU A 244 -0.96 -6.12 30.54
C LEU A 244 -0.16 -6.52 29.29
N ALA A 245 -0.44 -7.67 28.70
CA ALA A 245 0.19 -8.11 27.45
C ALA A 245 -0.16 -7.22 26.24
N ALA A 246 -1.28 -6.48 26.29
CA ALA A 246 -1.67 -5.58 25.20
C ALA A 246 -0.62 -4.46 24.94
N GLY A 247 0.05 -3.98 25.99
CA GLY A 247 1.08 -2.94 25.88
C GLY A 247 2.30 -3.37 25.05
N PRO A 248 3.02 -4.44 25.45
CA PRO A 248 4.13 -4.99 24.66
C PRO A 248 3.74 -5.40 23.24
N VAL A 249 2.53 -5.94 23.04
CA VAL A 249 2.02 -6.26 21.71
C VAL A 249 1.87 -5.00 20.86
N ALA A 250 1.25 -3.94 21.39
CA ALA A 250 1.15 -2.66 20.71
C ALA A 250 2.53 -2.06 20.40
N ALA A 251 3.47 -2.13 21.34
CA ALA A 251 4.84 -1.66 21.16
C ALA A 251 5.60 -2.43 20.07
N PHE A 252 5.35 -3.74 19.94
CA PHE A 252 5.95 -4.58 18.90
C PHE A 252 5.43 -4.21 17.50
N PHE A 253 4.13 -3.95 17.38
CA PHE A 253 3.47 -3.58 16.11
C PHE A 253 3.44 -2.08 15.85
N ARG A 254 4.25 -1.31 16.58
CA ARG A 254 4.36 0.14 16.38
C ARG A 254 4.92 0.43 14.99
N ASP A 255 4.41 1.48 14.38
CA ASP A 255 4.75 1.93 13.04
C ASP A 255 4.96 3.45 13.07
N PRO A 256 6.15 3.92 13.47
CA PRO A 256 6.43 5.35 13.48
C PRO A 256 6.42 5.93 12.07
N GLU A 257 5.98 7.18 11.96
CA GLU A 257 6.26 7.98 10.78
C GLU A 257 7.77 8.25 10.70
N ARG A 258 8.27 8.35 9.47
CA ARG A 258 9.70 8.44 9.18
C ARG A 258 9.91 9.51 8.14
N ASP A 259 10.87 10.39 8.41
CA ASP A 259 11.43 11.25 7.39
C ASP A 259 12.36 10.40 6.53
N ILE A 260 12.10 10.43 5.22
CA ILE A 260 12.85 9.68 4.23
C ILE A 260 13.78 10.69 3.56
N PRO A 261 15.08 10.41 3.45
CA PRO A 261 16.02 11.30 2.76
C PRO A 261 15.55 11.61 1.34
N ASP A 262 15.63 12.89 0.94
CA ASP A 262 15.27 13.36 -0.42
C ASP A 262 16.38 13.08 -1.45
N ASP A 263 17.59 12.77 -0.99
CA ASP A 263 18.76 12.50 -1.83
C ASP A 263 18.54 11.34 -2.81
N GLU A 264 18.56 11.60 -4.11
CA GLU A 264 18.27 10.61 -5.15
C GLU A 264 19.23 9.42 -5.12
N SER A 265 20.50 9.62 -4.74
CA SER A 265 21.47 8.53 -4.64
C SER A 265 21.27 7.64 -3.42
N ALA A 266 20.45 8.05 -2.44
CA ALA A 266 20.34 7.35 -1.17
C ALA A 266 19.59 6.01 -1.29
N VAL A 267 20.22 4.95 -0.76
CA VAL A 267 19.59 3.67 -0.45
C VAL A 267 19.37 3.61 1.06
N VAL A 268 18.12 3.50 1.51
CA VAL A 268 17.78 3.49 2.94
C VAL A 268 17.70 2.08 3.52
N ALA A 269 17.88 1.96 4.83
CA ALA A 269 17.69 0.69 5.53
C ALA A 269 16.27 0.18 5.33
N ALA A 270 16.11 -1.12 5.04
CA ALA A 270 14.79 -1.74 4.92
C ALA A 270 14.12 -2.02 6.28
N ALA A 271 14.86 -1.88 7.38
CA ALA A 271 14.44 -2.30 8.70
C ALA A 271 15.19 -1.55 9.81
N ASP A 272 14.57 -1.38 10.99
CA ASP A 272 15.24 -0.88 12.20
C ASP A 272 16.12 -1.98 12.79
N GLY A 273 17.37 -1.71 13.13
CA GLY A 273 18.19 -2.76 13.72
C GLY A 273 19.67 -2.45 13.83
N GLN A 274 20.47 -3.50 13.92
CA GLN A 274 21.92 -3.45 13.88
C GLN A 274 22.45 -4.13 12.62
N VAL A 275 23.37 -3.47 11.91
CA VAL A 275 24.05 -4.05 10.75
C VAL A 275 24.91 -5.23 11.24
N LEU A 276 24.65 -6.43 10.72
CA LEU A 276 25.43 -7.63 11.01
C LEU A 276 26.63 -7.76 10.09
N SER A 277 26.45 -7.46 8.81
CA SER A 277 27.48 -7.64 7.79
C SER A 277 27.20 -6.78 6.56
N VAL A 278 28.28 -6.39 5.89
CA VAL A 278 28.28 -5.76 4.57
C VAL A 278 29.24 -6.55 3.70
N GLN A 279 28.74 -7.20 2.66
CA GLN A 279 29.50 -8.19 1.90
C GLN A 279 29.17 -8.10 0.41
N ARG A 280 30.16 -8.41 -0.45
CA ARG A 280 29.94 -8.70 -1.86
C ARG A 280 29.78 -10.20 -2.03
N LEU A 281 28.76 -10.64 -2.77
CA LEU A 281 28.50 -12.06 -3.03
C LEU A 281 27.74 -12.24 -4.34
N ARG A 282 27.71 -13.48 -4.85
CA ARG A 282 26.81 -13.87 -5.94
C ARG A 282 25.67 -14.71 -5.38
N ASP A 283 24.48 -14.54 -5.96
CA ASP A 283 23.29 -15.29 -5.57
C ASP A 283 22.46 -15.59 -6.82
N GLU A 284 22.54 -16.83 -7.29
CA GLU A 284 21.94 -17.30 -8.54
C GLU A 284 20.42 -17.08 -8.62
N ARG A 285 19.76 -16.90 -7.46
CA ARG A 285 18.32 -16.61 -7.37
C ARG A 285 17.96 -15.25 -7.98
N PHE A 286 18.91 -14.33 -8.06
CA PHE A 286 18.70 -12.97 -8.55
C PHE A 286 19.49 -12.68 -9.84
N GLY A 287 20.12 -13.70 -10.42
CA GLY A 287 20.97 -13.60 -11.62
C GLY A 287 22.46 -13.75 -11.34
N ASP A 288 23.27 -13.65 -12.41
CA ASP A 288 24.72 -13.93 -12.37
C ASP A 288 25.59 -12.78 -11.81
N GLY A 289 24.95 -11.64 -11.55
CA GLY A 289 25.61 -10.43 -11.05
C GLY A 289 26.19 -10.58 -9.65
N GLU A 290 27.21 -9.76 -9.34
CA GLU A 290 27.66 -9.59 -7.96
C GLU A 290 26.76 -8.58 -7.24
N PHE A 291 26.34 -8.92 -6.02
CA PHE A 291 25.51 -8.08 -5.18
C PHE A 291 26.27 -7.61 -3.95
N LEU A 292 26.11 -6.33 -3.61
CA LEU A 292 26.39 -5.78 -2.30
C LEU A 292 25.22 -6.11 -1.37
N ARG A 293 25.46 -6.97 -0.38
CA ARG A 293 24.51 -7.33 0.65
C ARG A 293 24.77 -6.56 1.95
N VAL A 294 23.75 -5.87 2.45
CA VAL A 294 23.70 -5.29 3.80
C VAL A 294 22.68 -6.07 4.62
N ALA A 295 23.16 -6.82 5.62
CA ALA A 295 22.31 -7.63 6.50
C ALA A 295 22.04 -6.89 7.81
N VAL A 296 20.77 -6.70 8.18
CA VAL A 296 20.35 -5.98 9.40
C VAL A 296 19.57 -6.91 10.31
N PHE A 297 20.01 -7.05 11.56
CA PHE A 297 19.30 -7.77 12.61
C PHE A 297 18.33 -6.84 13.35
N LEU A 298 17.10 -7.30 13.49
CA LEU A 298 16.03 -6.66 14.23
C LEU A 298 15.78 -7.43 15.52
N SER A 299 16.06 -6.79 16.66
CA SER A 299 15.65 -7.31 17.96
C SER A 299 14.14 -7.20 18.15
N VAL A 300 13.57 -7.93 19.10
CA VAL A 300 12.13 -7.84 19.46
C VAL A 300 11.68 -6.43 19.87
N LEU A 301 12.62 -5.57 20.25
CA LEU A 301 12.35 -4.19 20.63
C LEU A 301 12.36 -3.24 19.43
N ASP A 302 12.90 -3.64 18.27
CA ASP A 302 12.95 -2.80 17.07
C ASP A 302 11.60 -2.73 16.36
N VAL A 303 11.45 -1.78 15.45
CA VAL A 303 10.26 -1.70 14.58
C VAL A 303 10.34 -2.80 13.54
N HIS A 304 9.30 -3.62 13.47
CA HIS A 304 9.27 -4.79 12.58
C HIS A 304 8.54 -4.53 11.26
N VAL A 305 8.00 -3.33 11.06
CA VAL A 305 7.50 -2.89 9.75
C VAL A 305 8.70 -2.66 8.84
N ASN A 306 8.72 -3.37 7.70
CA ASN A 306 9.78 -3.27 6.71
C ASN A 306 9.42 -2.28 5.60
N ARG A 307 10.44 -1.59 5.12
CA ARG A 307 10.33 -0.51 4.14
C ARG A 307 11.19 -0.78 2.92
N ALA A 308 10.76 -0.28 1.75
CA ALA A 308 11.50 -0.41 0.52
C ALA A 308 12.79 0.43 0.64
N PRO A 309 13.98 -0.15 0.37
CA PRO A 309 15.24 0.57 0.49
C PRO A 309 15.41 1.62 -0.62
N VAL A 310 14.72 1.44 -1.74
CA VAL A 310 14.77 2.27 -2.95
C VAL A 310 13.40 2.31 -3.60
N ALA A 311 13.21 3.26 -4.52
CA ALA A 311 12.05 3.25 -5.39
C ALA A 311 12.21 2.17 -6.48
N GLY A 312 11.12 1.46 -6.81
CA GLY A 312 11.17 0.41 -7.83
C GLY A 312 9.86 -0.32 -8.03
N LYS A 313 9.84 -1.20 -9.02
CA LYS A 313 8.70 -2.07 -9.37
C LYS A 313 8.92 -3.46 -8.80
N VAL A 314 7.94 -3.99 -8.06
CA VAL A 314 7.97 -5.38 -7.61
C VAL A 314 7.79 -6.28 -8.83
N VAL A 315 8.82 -7.05 -9.18
CA VAL A 315 8.78 -7.97 -10.34
C VAL A 315 8.66 -9.42 -9.94
N ASP A 316 9.07 -9.77 -8.72
CA ASP A 316 8.92 -11.13 -8.21
C ASP A 316 8.80 -11.16 -6.68
N TYR A 317 8.14 -12.20 -6.19
CA TYR A 317 8.04 -12.55 -4.79
C TYR A 317 8.02 -14.06 -4.62
N PHE A 318 8.97 -14.59 -3.86
CA PHE A 318 9.02 -16.01 -3.54
C PHE A 318 9.52 -16.25 -2.13
N VAL A 319 9.19 -17.43 -1.60
CA VAL A 319 9.61 -17.88 -0.28
C VAL A 319 10.52 -19.09 -0.45
N ALA A 320 11.72 -19.01 0.11
CA ALA A 320 12.60 -20.16 0.26
C ALA A 320 12.32 -20.84 1.61
N ASP A 321 12.12 -22.15 1.57
CA ASP A 321 12.03 -22.99 2.77
C ASP A 321 13.35 -23.03 3.54
N GLY A 322 13.29 -23.37 4.82
CA GLY A 322 14.47 -23.38 5.68
C GLY A 322 14.18 -23.59 7.16
N GLY A 323 15.20 -23.33 7.97
CA GLY A 323 15.15 -23.43 9.43
C GLY A 323 14.68 -22.16 10.14
N PHE A 324 14.94 -22.15 11.46
CA PHE A 324 14.62 -21.05 12.37
C PHE A 324 15.77 -20.84 13.38
N ALA A 325 17.01 -20.83 12.90
CA ALA A 325 18.17 -20.49 13.72
C ALA A 325 18.07 -19.04 14.25
N ALA A 326 18.80 -18.73 15.31
CA ALA A 326 18.87 -17.36 15.83
C ALA A 326 19.38 -16.41 14.75
N ALA A 327 18.65 -15.33 14.46
CA ALA A 327 18.87 -14.46 13.29
C ALA A 327 20.22 -13.72 13.25
N MET A 328 20.97 -13.72 14.37
CA MET A 328 22.32 -13.15 14.45
C MET A 328 23.43 -14.17 14.13
N LYS A 329 23.10 -15.46 14.00
CA LYS A 329 24.06 -16.54 13.81
C LYS A 329 24.22 -16.87 12.32
N PRO A 330 25.40 -17.37 11.88
CA PRO A 330 25.62 -17.77 10.49
C PRO A 330 24.58 -18.77 9.96
N ASP A 331 24.10 -19.69 10.80
CA ASP A 331 23.09 -20.68 10.42
C ASP A 331 21.77 -20.06 9.91
N ALA A 332 21.49 -18.80 10.24
CA ALA A 332 20.31 -18.07 9.77
C ALA A 332 20.33 -17.77 8.25
N GLU A 333 21.44 -18.03 7.55
CA GLU A 333 21.48 -18.03 6.09
C GLU A 333 20.52 -19.06 5.46
N HIS A 334 20.29 -20.17 6.17
CA HIS A 334 19.39 -21.24 5.75
C HIS A 334 18.00 -21.17 6.42
N ASN A 335 17.66 -20.03 7.04
CA ASN A 335 16.33 -19.82 7.56
C ASN A 335 15.31 -19.57 6.45
N VAL A 336 14.04 -19.83 6.76
CA VAL A 336 12.92 -19.43 5.90
C VAL A 336 13.05 -17.95 5.56
N ALA A 337 12.97 -17.64 4.28
CA ALA A 337 13.22 -16.31 3.77
C ALA A 337 12.23 -15.96 2.67
N ALA A 338 11.61 -14.79 2.75
CA ALA A 338 10.78 -14.25 1.68
C ALA A 338 11.58 -13.15 0.96
N TYR A 339 11.66 -13.26 -0.36
CA TYR A 339 12.39 -12.35 -1.22
C TYR A 339 11.39 -11.48 -1.97
N THR A 340 11.56 -10.16 -1.90
CA THR A 340 10.84 -9.20 -2.74
C THR A 340 11.86 -8.62 -3.71
N VAL A 341 11.70 -8.92 -5.00
CA VAL A 341 12.60 -8.50 -6.07
C VAL A 341 12.06 -7.23 -6.70
N LEU A 342 12.89 -6.19 -6.71
CA LEU A 342 12.58 -4.87 -7.25
C LEU A 342 13.41 -4.65 -8.53
N ASP A 343 12.71 -4.29 -9.59
CA ASP A 343 13.30 -3.70 -10.79
C ASP A 343 13.40 -2.18 -10.58
N THR A 344 14.59 -1.63 -10.77
CA THR A 344 14.94 -0.24 -10.45
C THR A 344 15.76 0.35 -11.61
N GLU A 345 15.87 1.68 -11.66
CA GLU A 345 16.71 2.36 -12.68
C GLU A 345 18.20 1.99 -12.54
N HIS A 346 18.61 1.46 -11.38
CA HIS A 346 19.98 1.02 -11.11
C HIS A 346 20.16 -0.51 -11.22
N GLY A 347 19.15 -1.23 -11.73
CA GLY A 347 19.14 -2.68 -11.84
C GLY A 347 18.39 -3.39 -10.70
N THR A 348 18.61 -4.69 -10.56
CA THR A 348 17.86 -5.53 -9.62
C THR A 348 18.25 -5.25 -8.17
N VAL A 349 17.27 -4.89 -7.34
CA VAL A 349 17.42 -4.77 -5.89
C VAL A 349 16.54 -5.80 -5.20
N VAL A 350 17.05 -6.48 -4.18
CA VAL A 350 16.29 -7.50 -3.46
C VAL A 350 16.24 -7.19 -1.98
N VAL A 351 15.05 -7.33 -1.40
CA VAL A 351 14.86 -7.31 0.05
C VAL A 351 14.50 -8.70 0.51
N ALA A 352 15.36 -9.31 1.32
CA ALA A 352 15.11 -10.61 1.92
C ALA A 352 14.68 -10.45 3.38
N GLN A 353 13.43 -10.81 3.67
CA GLN A 353 12.90 -10.93 5.01
C GLN A 353 13.17 -12.33 5.53
N ARG A 354 14.02 -12.49 6.54
CA ARG A 354 14.45 -13.79 7.05
C ARG A 354 13.97 -14.04 8.47
N THR A 355 13.44 -15.23 8.71
CA THR A 355 12.98 -15.65 10.03
C THR A 355 14.12 -15.78 11.03
N GLY A 356 13.75 -15.88 12.31
CA GLY A 356 14.63 -16.15 13.42
C GLY A 356 14.02 -17.22 14.33
N LEU A 357 14.63 -17.44 15.49
CA LEU A 357 14.20 -18.48 16.46
C LEU A 357 12.72 -18.42 16.84
N ILE A 358 12.18 -17.21 16.99
CA ILE A 358 10.80 -16.96 17.39
C ILE A 358 9.93 -16.58 16.18
N ALA A 359 10.49 -15.83 15.23
CA ALA A 359 9.78 -15.38 14.06
C ALA A 359 9.45 -16.54 13.10
N ARG A 360 8.15 -16.80 12.89
CA ARG A 360 7.70 -17.86 11.97
C ARG A 360 6.78 -17.38 10.85
N ARG A 361 6.49 -16.08 10.82
CA ARG A 361 5.58 -15.52 9.83
C ARG A 361 6.10 -14.21 9.29
N ILE A 362 6.30 -14.21 7.98
CA ILE A 362 6.58 -13.03 7.18
C ILE A 362 5.27 -12.58 6.55
N VAL A 363 5.00 -11.28 6.62
CA VAL A 363 3.84 -10.65 6.00
C VAL A 363 4.34 -9.76 4.89
N GLN A 364 4.14 -10.19 3.66
CA GLN A 364 4.38 -9.38 2.47
C GLN A 364 3.06 -8.75 2.01
N ARG A 365 3.11 -7.48 1.59
CA ARG A 365 1.91 -6.69 1.25
C ARG A 365 1.98 -5.99 -0.10
N ALA A 366 3.08 -6.12 -0.83
CA ALA A 366 3.29 -5.43 -2.10
C ALA A 366 3.18 -6.44 -3.25
N PRO A 367 2.02 -6.58 -3.91
CA PRO A 367 1.88 -7.59 -4.97
C PRO A 367 2.85 -7.33 -6.13
N ILE A 368 3.11 -8.37 -6.92
CA ILE A 368 3.86 -8.24 -8.17
C ILE A 368 3.17 -7.20 -9.07
N GLY A 369 3.96 -6.35 -9.73
CA GLY A 369 3.49 -5.21 -10.52
C GLY A 369 3.26 -3.93 -9.73
N ALA A 370 3.34 -3.95 -8.39
CA ALA A 370 3.26 -2.74 -7.57
C ALA A 370 4.50 -1.84 -7.76
N LEU A 371 4.29 -0.53 -7.75
CA LEU A 371 5.37 0.45 -7.66
C LEU A 371 5.51 0.88 -6.19
N LEU A 372 6.72 0.80 -5.67
CA LEU A 372 7.06 1.22 -4.32
C LEU A 372 7.92 2.47 -4.38
N ALA A 373 7.60 3.47 -3.56
CA ALA A 373 8.50 4.57 -3.29
C ALA A 373 9.61 4.14 -2.33
N ARG A 374 10.75 4.84 -2.35
CA ARG A 374 11.77 4.69 -1.32
C ARG A 374 11.16 4.94 0.06
N GLY A 375 11.47 4.11 1.04
CA GLY A 375 10.93 4.19 2.40
C GLY A 375 9.48 3.71 2.55
N GLU A 376 8.83 3.28 1.47
CA GLU A 376 7.45 2.78 1.51
C GLU A 376 7.33 1.46 2.26
N ARG A 377 6.30 1.34 3.10
CA ARG A 377 6.04 0.13 3.87
C ARG A 377 5.58 -0.98 2.93
N PHE A 378 6.31 -2.08 2.83
CA PHE A 378 5.93 -3.20 1.96
C PHE A 378 5.64 -4.51 2.72
N GLY A 379 6.04 -4.60 4.00
CA GLY A 379 5.84 -5.83 4.76
C GLY A 379 6.13 -5.70 6.25
N LEU A 380 6.11 -6.84 6.95
CA LEU A 380 6.49 -6.97 8.35
C LEU A 380 6.93 -8.40 8.65
N ILE A 381 7.94 -8.57 9.52
CA ILE A 381 8.32 -9.88 10.08
C ILE A 381 7.90 -9.96 11.54
N ARG A 382 7.19 -11.01 11.95
CA ARG A 382 6.72 -11.13 13.35
C ARG A 382 7.80 -11.74 14.23
N PHE A 383 8.14 -11.12 15.36
CA PHE A 383 8.95 -11.59 16.50
C PHE A 383 10.46 -11.88 16.28
N GLY A 384 11.26 -10.85 16.00
CA GLY A 384 12.73 -10.90 15.98
C GLY A 384 13.27 -11.60 14.73
N SER A 385 14.04 -10.88 13.90
CA SER A 385 14.31 -11.32 12.53
C SER A 385 15.54 -10.65 11.92
N ARG A 386 15.88 -11.03 10.69
CA ARG A 386 16.93 -10.39 9.89
C ARG A 386 16.32 -9.89 8.59
N THR A 387 16.70 -8.70 8.14
CA THR A 387 16.36 -8.18 6.82
C THR A 387 17.64 -7.88 6.07
N ASP A 388 17.80 -8.47 4.90
CA ASP A 388 18.96 -8.23 4.04
C ASP A 388 18.52 -7.40 2.83
N VAL A 389 19.36 -6.45 2.43
CA VAL A 389 19.21 -5.69 1.18
C VAL A 389 20.35 -6.08 0.24
N TYR A 390 20.02 -6.53 -0.96
CA TYR A 390 20.97 -6.86 -2.04
C TYR A 390 20.87 -5.75 -3.10
N LEU A 391 22.01 -5.15 -3.43
CA LEU A 391 22.16 -4.07 -4.40
C LEU A 391 23.17 -4.51 -5.47
N PRO A 392 23.07 -4.05 -6.73
CA PRO A 392 24.11 -4.30 -7.72
C PRO A 392 25.47 -3.76 -7.25
N ALA A 393 26.48 -4.62 -7.14
CA ALA A 393 27.73 -4.29 -6.45
C ALA A 393 28.62 -3.28 -7.19
N ASP A 394 28.41 -3.12 -8.49
CA ASP A 394 29.08 -2.15 -9.35
C ASP A 394 28.45 -0.76 -9.25
N ALA A 395 27.13 -0.68 -9.08
CA ALA A 395 26.36 0.55 -8.99
C ALA A 395 26.23 1.13 -7.56
N ALA A 396 26.42 0.32 -6.50
CA ALA A 396 26.22 0.74 -5.11
C ALA A 396 27.50 0.76 -4.27
N GLU A 397 27.61 1.77 -3.40
CA GLU A 397 28.67 1.91 -2.39
C GLU A 397 28.08 1.93 -0.97
N PRO A 398 28.51 1.03 -0.06
CA PRO A 398 28.00 1.03 1.31
C PRO A 398 28.52 2.21 2.11
N VAL A 399 27.67 2.80 2.95
CA VAL A 399 28.04 3.91 3.86
C VAL A 399 27.89 3.54 5.34
N VAL A 400 27.67 2.26 5.63
CA VAL A 400 27.58 1.70 6.99
C VAL A 400 28.47 0.47 7.12
N GLY A 401 28.87 0.15 8.35
CA GLY A 401 29.62 -1.06 8.70
C GLY A 401 28.93 -1.93 9.76
N PRO A 402 29.44 -3.16 10.00
CA PRO A 402 28.95 -4.04 11.05
C PRO A 402 28.95 -3.38 12.44
N GLY A 403 27.89 -3.61 13.22
CA GLY A 403 27.71 -3.07 14.56
C GLY A 403 26.92 -1.75 14.61
N GLU A 404 26.81 -1.03 13.50
CA GLU A 404 26.06 0.23 13.42
C GLU A 404 24.55 0.02 13.57
N ARG A 405 23.88 0.98 14.21
CA ARG A 405 22.42 1.02 14.36
C ARG A 405 21.80 1.78 13.20
N VAL A 406 20.81 1.18 12.56
CA VAL A 406 20.09 1.77 11.43
C VAL A 406 18.58 1.82 11.71
N ILE A 407 17.92 2.79 11.10
CA ILE A 407 16.49 3.03 11.22
C ILE A 407 15.85 2.82 9.84
N GLY A 408 14.86 1.94 9.77
CA GLY A 408 14.18 1.58 8.53
C GLY A 408 13.51 2.79 7.88
N GLY A 409 13.79 3.01 6.60
CA GLY A 409 13.29 4.14 5.81
C GLY A 409 14.03 5.46 6.00
N SER A 410 14.93 5.58 6.99
CA SER A 410 15.60 6.85 7.32
C SER A 410 17.12 6.80 7.24
N SER A 411 17.75 5.75 7.79
CA SER A 411 19.22 5.63 7.72
C SER A 411 19.66 5.25 6.31
N VAL A 412 20.56 6.02 5.72
CA VAL A 412 21.22 5.66 4.45
C VAL A 412 22.22 4.54 4.72
N ILE A 413 22.10 3.43 4.02
CA ILE A 413 22.99 2.25 4.14
C ILE A 413 23.95 2.11 2.96
N ALA A 414 23.59 2.68 1.82
CA ALA A 414 24.42 2.74 0.63
C ALA A 414 24.04 3.95 -0.23
N ARG A 415 24.88 4.25 -1.21
CA ARG A 415 24.65 5.26 -2.24
C ARG A 415 24.86 4.69 -3.63
N TRP A 416 24.03 5.13 -4.57
CA TRP A 416 24.27 4.91 -5.99
C TRP A 416 25.47 5.74 -6.47
N ARG A 417 26.26 5.17 -7.37
CA ARG A 417 27.48 5.78 -7.94
C ARG A 417 27.22 6.66 -9.15
#